data_AF-R7TRN3-F1
#
_entry.id   AF-R7TRN3-F1
#
_cell.length_a   1.000
_cell.length_b   1.000
_cell.length_c   1.000
_cell.angle_alpha   90.00
_cell.angle_beta   90.00
_cell.angle_gamma   90.00
#
_symmetry.space_group_name_H-M   'P 1'
#
loop_
_entity.id
_entity.type
_entity.pdbx_description
1 polymer ?
#
loop_
_entity_poly.entity_id
_entity_poly.type
_entity_poly.pdbx_seq_one_letter_code
_entity_poly.pdbx_strand_id
1 'polypeptide(L)'
;MLNHSSTPEDAVDVETHLWNSTEIPLHAGVFLGHFELFVYLLNKYAMPVLIFSGLFGNTLCLTVFLGSHLRLLNCYLYLAFLNASDSVFLLCLLTSSLSWWEVHLVHDHGWCQLIIYASYVSSFCSIWTVVVITGERFLVVFFPMKRHTLCTRGKALITLALLVII
;
A
#
# COMPACT_ATOMS: atom_id res chain seq x y z
N MET A 1 7.43 -10.10 62.45
CA MET A 1 6.61 -10.21 61.23
C MET A 1 6.79 -8.90 60.47
N LEU A 2 7.39 -8.98 59.28
CA LEU A 2 7.76 -7.85 58.42
C LEU A 2 6.49 -7.13 57.92
N ASN A 3 6.41 -5.81 58.04
CA ASN A 3 5.47 -5.03 57.24
C ASN A 3 6.00 -3.62 56.91
N HIS A 4 6.66 -3.55 55.75
CA HIS A 4 6.52 -2.53 54.70
C HIS A 4 6.16 -1.10 55.13
N SER A 5 7.18 -0.32 55.49
CA SER A 5 7.19 1.13 55.34
C SER A 5 7.92 1.46 54.05
N SER A 6 7.19 1.54 52.93
CA SER A 6 7.73 2.01 51.64
C SER A 6 8.09 3.48 51.76
N THR A 7 9.39 3.76 51.87
CA THR A 7 9.91 5.11 51.83
C THR A 7 10.00 5.59 50.37
N PRO A 8 9.82 6.89 50.09
CA PRO A 8 9.92 7.42 48.72
C PRO A 8 11.32 7.25 48.09
N GLU A 9 12.35 6.95 48.90
CA GLU A 9 13.71 6.68 48.43
C GLU A 9 13.79 5.33 47.68
N ASP A 10 13.09 4.30 48.16
CA ASP A 10 13.07 2.97 47.50
C ASP A 10 12.40 3.01 46.11
N ALA A 11 11.42 3.91 45.91
CA ALA A 11 10.72 4.08 44.64
C ALA A 11 11.57 4.85 43.61
N VAL A 12 12.32 5.85 44.07
CA VAL A 12 13.28 6.57 43.25
C VAL A 12 14.39 5.63 42.78
N ASP A 13 14.92 4.77 43.67
CA ASP A 13 15.96 3.80 43.33
C ASP A 13 15.49 2.77 42.30
N VAL A 14 14.24 2.27 42.41
CA VAL A 14 13.66 1.37 41.40
C VAL A 14 13.49 2.07 40.05
N GLU A 15 13.05 3.33 40.04
CA GLU A 15 12.92 4.12 38.81
C GLU A 15 14.30 4.42 38.21
N THR A 16 15.30 4.77 39.02
CA THR A 16 16.69 4.99 38.56
C THR A 16 17.33 3.71 38.05
N HIS A 17 17.07 2.56 38.67
CA HIS A 17 17.54 1.26 38.18
C HIS A 17 16.85 0.83 36.87
N LEU A 18 15.60 1.23 36.63
CA LEU A 18 14.90 1.04 35.35
C LEU A 18 15.49 1.92 34.24
N TRP A 19 15.84 3.19 34.53
CA TRP A 19 16.58 4.04 33.59
C TRP A 19 18.02 3.53 33.33
N ASN A 20 18.71 3.04 34.36
CA ASN A 20 20.06 2.47 34.24
C ASN A 20 20.08 1.10 33.55
N SER A 21 18.97 0.37 33.56
CA SER A 21 18.80 -0.89 32.80
C SER A 21 18.23 -0.68 31.39
N THR A 22 17.75 0.54 31.09
CA THR A 22 17.36 0.99 29.75
C THR A 22 18.44 1.86 29.11
N GLU A 23 19.71 1.61 29.43
CA GLU A 23 20.82 2.03 28.58
C GLU A 23 20.72 1.27 27.25
N ILE A 24 19.92 1.78 26.32
CA ILE A 24 20.06 1.46 24.91
C ILE A 24 21.52 1.71 24.59
N PRO A 25 22.31 0.69 24.19
CA PRO A 25 23.74 0.87 24.00
C PRO A 25 23.95 2.07 23.07
N LEU A 26 24.84 2.99 23.41
CA LEU A 26 25.01 4.27 22.70
C LEU A 26 25.11 4.06 21.17
N HIS A 27 25.70 2.94 20.75
CA HIS A 27 25.71 2.47 19.36
C HIS A 27 24.34 2.15 18.76
N ALA A 28 23.44 1.49 19.51
CA ALA A 28 22.06 1.28 19.10
C ALA A 28 21.28 2.59 19.06
N GLY A 29 21.52 3.53 19.98
CA GLY A 29 20.90 4.86 19.93
C GLY A 29 21.31 5.69 18.70
N VAL A 30 22.61 5.68 18.37
CA VAL A 30 23.14 6.33 17.16
C VAL A 30 22.64 5.64 15.89
N PHE A 31 22.62 4.30 15.88
CA PHE A 31 22.09 3.52 14.76
C PHE A 31 20.59 3.78 14.53
N LEU A 32 19.80 3.82 15.61
CA LEU A 32 18.39 4.18 15.57
C LEU A 32 18.20 5.61 15.03
N GLY A 33 18.97 6.59 15.50
CA GLY A 33 18.90 7.96 14.99
C GLY A 33 19.24 8.08 13.50
N HIS A 34 20.26 7.35 13.03
CA HIS A 34 20.61 7.31 11.61
C HIS A 34 19.53 6.62 10.76
N PHE A 35 18.92 5.56 11.28
CA PHE A 35 17.83 4.86 10.62
C PHE A 35 16.59 5.74 10.51
N GLU A 36 16.18 6.42 11.58
CA GLU A 36 15.04 7.35 11.57
C GLU A 36 15.27 8.52 10.58
N LEU A 37 16.47 9.10 10.56
CA LEU A 37 16.81 10.15 9.60
C LEU A 37 16.76 9.62 8.16
N PHE A 38 17.26 8.42 7.92
CA PHE A 38 17.22 7.79 6.60
C PHE A 38 15.77 7.55 6.13
N VAL A 39 14.92 6.99 7.00
CA VAL A 39 13.49 6.78 6.72
C VAL A 39 12.78 8.12 6.48
N TYR A 40 13.10 9.15 7.26
CA TYR A 40 12.56 10.49 7.08
C TYR A 40 12.93 11.08 5.71
N LEU A 41 14.21 10.99 5.30
CA LEU A 41 14.67 11.47 4.00
C LEU A 41 14.03 10.70 2.84
N LEU A 42 13.91 9.38 2.98
CA LEU A 42 13.22 8.55 1.98
C LEU A 42 11.75 8.93 1.86
N ASN A 43 11.02 9.06 2.96
CA ASN A 43 9.61 9.47 2.90
C ASN A 43 9.46 10.87 2.30
N LYS A 44 10.35 11.80 2.65
CA LYS A 44 10.28 13.18 2.19
C LYS A 44 10.57 13.35 0.69
N TYR A 45 11.52 12.58 0.14
CA TYR A 45 11.98 12.75 -1.24
C TYR A 45 11.60 11.59 -2.18
N ALA A 46 11.73 10.34 -1.74
CA ALA A 46 11.46 9.19 -2.59
C ALA A 46 9.96 8.99 -2.82
N MET A 47 9.12 9.15 -1.79
CA MET A 47 7.67 8.98 -1.94
C MET A 47 7.05 9.91 -2.98
N PRO A 48 7.24 11.24 -2.96
CA PRO A 48 6.64 12.10 -3.98
C PRO A 48 7.16 11.75 -5.38
N VAL A 49 8.44 11.45 -5.54
CA VAL A 49 9.02 11.04 -6.84
C VAL A 49 8.39 9.75 -7.36
N LEU A 50 8.21 8.74 -6.51
CA LEU A 50 7.54 7.49 -6.86
C LEU A 50 6.06 7.72 -7.21
N ILE A 51 5.38 8.58 -6.47
CA ILE A 51 3.98 8.92 -6.71
C ILE A 51 3.81 9.61 -8.07
N PHE A 52 4.59 10.65 -8.36
CA PHE A 52 4.48 11.37 -9.63
C PHE A 52 4.88 10.51 -10.84
N SER A 53 6.01 9.80 -10.74
CA SER A 53 6.44 8.89 -11.81
C SER A 53 5.47 7.75 -12.02
N GLY A 54 4.92 7.18 -10.95
CA GLY A 54 3.92 6.13 -10.99
C GLY A 54 2.59 6.60 -11.57
N LEU A 55 2.08 7.77 -11.18
CA LEU A 55 0.86 8.35 -11.75
C LEU A 55 1.00 8.59 -13.24
N PHE A 56 2.14 9.14 -13.66
CA PHE A 56 2.44 9.36 -15.06
C PHE A 56 2.50 8.04 -15.84
N GLY A 57 3.25 7.07 -15.34
CA GLY A 57 3.39 5.75 -15.96
C GLY A 57 2.06 5.00 -16.07
N ASN A 58 1.30 4.89 -14.98
CA ASN A 58 0.01 4.20 -14.95
C ASN A 58 -1.02 4.88 -15.86
N THR A 59 -1.04 6.22 -15.91
CA THR A 59 -1.95 6.96 -16.79
C THR A 59 -1.60 6.72 -18.27
N LEU A 60 -0.31 6.75 -18.62
CA LEU A 60 0.14 6.40 -19.97
C LEU A 60 -0.28 4.97 -20.34
N CYS A 61 -0.03 4.00 -19.46
CA CYS A 61 -0.47 2.62 -19.66
C CYS A 61 -1.98 2.53 -19.89
N LEU A 62 -2.79 3.20 -19.07
CA LEU A 62 -4.24 3.29 -19.25
C LEU A 62 -4.61 3.86 -20.63
N THR A 63 -4.05 5.00 -21.02
CA THR A 63 -4.35 5.62 -22.32
C THR A 63 -4.01 4.70 -23.48
N VAL A 64 -2.90 3.97 -23.42
CA VAL A 64 -2.48 3.01 -24.45
C VAL A 64 -3.41 1.80 -24.48
N PHE A 65 -3.73 1.21 -23.32
CA PHE A 65 -4.61 0.05 -23.25
C PHE A 65 -6.04 0.39 -23.66
N LEU A 66 -6.53 1.59 -23.34
CA LEU A 66 -7.82 2.09 -23.80
C LEU A 66 -7.78 2.52 -25.28
N GLY A 67 -6.67 3.01 -25.81
CA GLY A 67 -6.58 3.50 -27.20
C GLY A 67 -6.36 2.40 -28.24
N SER A 68 -5.77 1.26 -27.86
CA SER A 68 -5.45 0.20 -28.82
C SER A 68 -6.70 -0.47 -29.39
N HIS A 69 -6.70 -0.71 -30.71
CA HIS A 69 -7.72 -1.48 -31.46
C HIS A 69 -7.84 -2.95 -30.99
N LEU A 70 -7.05 -3.36 -29.99
CA LEU A 70 -7.01 -4.71 -29.39
C LEU A 70 -7.86 -4.85 -28.11
N ARG A 71 -8.74 -3.87 -27.82
CA ARG A 71 -9.73 -3.90 -26.72
C ARG A 71 -10.50 -5.22 -26.57
N LEU A 72 -10.58 -6.06 -27.60
CA LEU A 72 -11.31 -7.33 -27.61
C LEU A 72 -10.72 -8.44 -26.71
N LEU A 73 -9.48 -8.33 -26.22
CA LEU A 73 -8.88 -9.36 -25.36
C LEU A 73 -9.08 -9.05 -23.88
N ASN A 74 -9.53 -10.03 -23.09
CA ASN A 74 -9.75 -9.88 -21.65
C ASN A 74 -8.49 -9.43 -20.90
N CYS A 75 -7.30 -9.86 -21.34
CA CYS A 75 -6.04 -9.45 -20.72
C CYS A 75 -5.83 -7.92 -20.71
N TYR A 76 -6.19 -7.20 -21.78
CA TYR A 76 -6.07 -5.73 -21.77
C TYR A 76 -7.03 -5.07 -20.79
N LEU A 77 -8.20 -5.69 -20.55
CA LEU A 77 -9.15 -5.20 -19.55
C LEU A 77 -8.60 -5.38 -18.13
N TYR A 78 -8.00 -6.53 -17.80
CA TYR A 78 -7.36 -6.74 -16.50
C TYR A 78 -6.15 -5.82 -16.31
N LEU A 79 -5.33 -5.62 -17.35
CA LEU A 79 -4.21 -4.68 -17.32
C LEU A 79 -4.70 -3.24 -17.09
N ALA A 80 -5.79 -2.82 -17.76
CA ALA A 80 -6.37 -1.52 -17.53
C ALA A 80 -6.89 -1.38 -16.09
N PHE A 81 -7.59 -2.40 -15.56
CA PHE A 81 -8.05 -2.38 -14.18
C PHE A 81 -6.89 -2.34 -13.17
N LEU A 82 -5.82 -3.10 -13.42
CA LEU A 82 -4.60 -3.10 -12.62
C LEU A 82 -3.99 -1.69 -12.53
N ASN A 83 -3.74 -1.04 -13.69
CA ASN A 83 -3.18 0.31 -13.73
C ASN A 83 -4.12 1.36 -13.12
N ALA A 84 -5.44 1.16 -13.23
CA ALA A 84 -6.42 2.02 -12.55
C ALA A 84 -6.35 1.86 -11.03
N SER A 85 -6.27 0.63 -10.53
CA SER A 85 -6.14 0.34 -9.10
C SER A 85 -4.84 0.89 -8.51
N ASP A 86 -3.72 0.72 -9.22
CA ASP A 86 -2.42 1.27 -8.83
C ASP A 86 -2.44 2.81 -8.84
N SER A 87 -3.15 3.43 -9.79
CA SER A 87 -3.35 4.90 -9.78
C SER A 87 -4.14 5.36 -8.56
N VAL A 88 -5.19 4.64 -8.16
CA VAL A 88 -5.97 4.95 -6.95
C VAL A 88 -5.08 4.80 -5.71
N PHE A 89 -4.28 3.74 -5.61
CA PHE A 89 -3.32 3.56 -4.52
C PHE A 89 -2.32 4.72 -4.43
N LEU A 90 -1.74 5.14 -5.55
CA LEU A 90 -0.82 6.28 -5.60
C LEU A 90 -1.50 7.61 -5.24
N LEU A 91 -2.78 7.80 -5.58
CA LEU A 91 -3.56 8.96 -5.15
C LEU A 91 -3.81 8.95 -3.64
N CYS A 92 -4.09 7.80 -3.03
CA CYS A 92 -4.22 7.66 -1.58
C CYS A 92 -2.88 7.92 -0.85
N LEU A 93 -1.76 7.50 -1.45
CA LEU A 93 -0.43 7.84 -0.95
C LEU A 93 -0.12 9.33 -1.13
N LEU A 94 -0.57 9.95 -2.23
CA LEU A 94 -0.42 11.37 -2.46
C LEU A 94 -1.15 12.17 -1.39
N THR A 95 -2.42 11.86 -1.10
CA THR A 95 -3.18 12.54 -0.05
C THR A 95 -2.54 12.36 1.33
N SER A 96 -2.04 11.16 1.62
CA SER A 96 -1.27 10.88 2.85
C SER A 96 0.04 11.67 2.90
N SER A 97 0.72 11.83 1.77
CA SER A 97 1.98 12.60 1.66
C SER A 97 1.74 14.10 1.79
N LEU A 98 0.61 14.61 1.33
CA LEU A 98 0.20 16.02 1.49
C LEU A 98 -0.07 16.38 2.96
N SER A 99 -0.45 15.42 3.80
CA SER A 99 -0.61 15.63 5.24
C SER A 99 0.69 16.12 5.90
N TRP A 100 1.86 15.69 5.41
CA TRP A 100 3.17 16.15 5.89
C TRP A 100 3.46 17.63 5.55
N TRP A 101 2.74 18.20 4.58
CA TRP A 101 2.86 19.59 4.15
C TRP A 101 1.84 20.52 4.82
N GLU A 102 1.23 20.08 5.94
CA GLU A 102 0.24 20.85 6.73
C GLU A 102 -1.03 21.24 5.95
N VAL A 103 -1.36 20.52 4.88
CA VAL A 103 -2.62 20.72 4.16
C VAL A 103 -3.73 19.96 4.89
N HIS A 104 -4.55 20.70 5.64
CA HIS A 104 -5.66 20.22 6.49
C HIS A 104 -6.84 19.56 5.74
N LEU A 105 -6.64 18.96 4.55
CA LEU A 105 -7.69 18.24 3.81
C LEU A 105 -8.09 16.90 4.46
N VAL A 106 -7.26 16.36 5.35
CA VAL A 106 -7.42 15.01 5.95
C VAL A 106 -8.10 15.05 7.33
N HIS A 107 -8.32 16.24 7.89
CA HIS A 107 -8.82 16.40 9.26
C HIS A 107 -10.35 16.49 9.37
N ASP A 108 -11.05 16.46 8.24
CA ASP A 108 -12.50 16.24 8.25
C ASP A 108 -12.83 14.78 8.57
N HIS A 109 -13.86 14.58 9.39
CA HIS A 109 -14.29 13.26 9.85
C HIS A 109 -14.57 12.31 8.66
N GLY A 110 -13.85 11.18 8.62
CA GLY A 110 -14.06 10.08 7.67
C GLY A 110 -13.04 9.98 6.52
N TRP A 111 -12.33 11.05 6.16
CA TRP A 111 -11.38 11.01 5.03
C TRP A 111 -10.17 10.11 5.28
N CYS A 112 -9.58 10.16 6.46
CA CYS A 112 -8.45 9.31 6.83
C CYS A 112 -8.82 7.82 6.75
N GLN A 113 -9.95 7.44 7.33
CA GLN A 113 -10.45 6.06 7.28
C GLN A 113 -10.73 5.62 5.85
N LEU A 114 -11.32 6.49 5.03
CA LEU A 114 -11.57 6.20 3.62
C LEU A 114 -10.28 6.02 2.81
N ILE A 115 -9.28 6.87 3.01
CA ILE A 115 -7.99 6.80 2.30
C ILE A 115 -7.25 5.52 2.67
N ILE A 116 -7.22 5.17 3.96
CA ILE A 116 -6.60 3.93 4.45
C ILE A 116 -7.34 2.72 3.86
N TYR A 117 -8.67 2.69 3.94
CA TYR A 117 -9.48 1.61 3.38
C TYR A 117 -9.25 1.46 1.87
N ALA A 118 -9.31 2.55 1.11
CA ALA A 118 -9.06 2.56 -0.32
C ALA A 118 -7.65 2.07 -0.69
N SER A 119 -6.64 2.39 0.13
CA SER A 119 -5.26 1.91 -0.07
C SER A 119 -5.15 0.38 0.10
N TYR A 120 -5.86 -0.18 1.08
CA TYR A 120 -5.91 -1.63 1.27
C TYR A 120 -6.66 -2.34 0.13
N VAL A 121 -7.83 -1.83 -0.24
CA VAL A 121 -8.65 -2.42 -1.31
C VAL A 121 -7.93 -2.36 -2.66
N SER A 122 -7.28 -1.24 -2.98
CA SER A 122 -6.51 -1.11 -4.23
C SER A 122 -5.30 -2.06 -4.27
N SER A 123 -4.54 -2.17 -3.17
CA SER A 123 -3.43 -3.13 -3.06
C SER A 123 -3.90 -4.57 -3.25
N PHE A 124 -5.02 -4.93 -2.62
CA PHE A 124 -5.63 -6.25 -2.74
C PHE A 124 -6.07 -6.52 -4.20
N CYS A 125 -6.85 -5.61 -4.78
CA CYS A 125 -7.32 -5.70 -6.16
C CYS A 125 -6.17 -5.86 -7.15
N SER A 126 -5.08 -5.10 -6.98
CA SER A 126 -3.90 -5.15 -7.85
C SER A 126 -3.25 -6.54 -7.85
N ILE A 127 -2.94 -7.08 -6.66
CA ILE A 127 -2.32 -8.41 -6.50
C ILE A 127 -3.20 -9.51 -7.11
N TRP A 128 -4.49 -9.52 -6.79
CA TRP A 128 -5.41 -10.55 -7.30
C TRP A 128 -5.65 -10.44 -8.80
N THR A 129 -5.63 -9.22 -9.36
CA THR A 129 -5.71 -9.03 -10.80
C THR A 129 -4.50 -9.64 -11.51
N VAL A 130 -3.29 -9.50 -10.95
CA VAL A 130 -2.08 -10.16 -11.50
C VAL A 130 -2.21 -11.68 -11.44
N VAL A 131 -2.75 -12.24 -10.35
CA VAL A 131 -3.02 -13.68 -10.23
C VAL A 131 -3.99 -14.14 -11.30
N VAL A 132 -5.09 -13.41 -11.53
CA VAL A 132 -6.08 -13.72 -12.58
C VAL A 132 -5.44 -13.66 -13.97
N ILE A 133 -4.66 -12.61 -14.27
CA ILE A 133 -3.94 -12.48 -15.54
C ILE A 133 -3.04 -13.70 -15.76
N THR A 134 -2.25 -14.07 -14.74
CA THR A 134 -1.33 -15.19 -14.83
C THR A 134 -2.07 -16.52 -15.01
N GLY A 135 -3.18 -16.70 -14.29
CA GLY A 135 -4.07 -17.86 -14.44
C GLY A 135 -4.67 -17.96 -15.84
N GLU A 136 -5.15 -16.86 -16.41
CA GLU A 136 -5.63 -16.85 -17.79
C GLU A 136 -4.54 -17.20 -18.80
N ARG A 137 -3.33 -16.65 -18.62
CA ARG A 137 -2.17 -16.96 -19.48
C ARG A 137 -1.77 -18.42 -19.36
N PHE A 138 -1.78 -18.99 -18.17
CA PHE A 138 -1.54 -20.40 -17.94
C PHE A 138 -2.57 -21.27 -18.67
N LEU A 139 -3.86 -21.00 -18.50
CA LEU A 139 -4.92 -21.75 -19.17
C LEU A 139 -4.82 -21.69 -20.70
N VAL A 140 -4.46 -20.53 -21.25
CA VAL A 140 -4.26 -20.37 -22.71
C VAL A 140 -3.14 -21.25 -23.24
N VAL A 141 -2.05 -21.40 -22.50
CA VAL A 141 -0.88 -22.18 -22.92
C VAL A 141 -1.18 -23.68 -22.84
N PHE A 142 -1.80 -24.16 -21.76
CA PHE A 142 -2.04 -25.59 -21.55
C PHE A 142 -3.33 -26.11 -22.22
N PHE A 143 -4.33 -25.25 -22.43
CA PHE A 143 -5.65 -25.63 -22.96
C PHE A 143 -6.12 -24.74 -24.13
N PRO A 144 -5.41 -24.74 -25.27
CA PRO A 144 -5.72 -23.87 -26.41
C PRO A 144 -7.14 -24.06 -26.96
N MET A 145 -7.73 -25.26 -26.85
CA MET A 145 -9.06 -25.57 -27.40
C MET A 145 -10.25 -25.01 -26.60
N LYS A 146 -10.07 -24.61 -25.33
CA LYS A 146 -11.16 -24.07 -24.49
C LYS A 146 -11.18 -22.54 -24.39
N ARG A 147 -10.31 -21.87 -25.15
CA ARG A 147 -10.05 -20.42 -25.07
C ARG A 147 -11.29 -19.56 -25.31
N HIS A 148 -12.15 -19.96 -26.25
CA HIS A 148 -13.33 -19.18 -26.64
C HIS A 148 -14.47 -19.22 -25.59
N THR A 149 -14.56 -20.29 -24.81
CA THR A 149 -15.67 -20.49 -23.86
C THR A 149 -15.36 -19.96 -22.46
N LEU A 150 -14.09 -20.01 -22.05
CA LEU A 150 -13.65 -19.60 -20.70
C LEU A 150 -13.34 -18.11 -20.60
N CYS A 151 -12.79 -17.51 -21.67
CA CYS A 151 -12.29 -16.15 -21.68
C CYS A 151 -13.29 -15.23 -22.39
N THR A 152 -14.40 -14.91 -21.73
CA THR A 152 -15.39 -13.93 -22.24
C THR A 152 -15.34 -12.64 -21.42
N ARG A 153 -15.53 -11.51 -22.10
CA ARG A 153 -15.49 -10.16 -21.51
C ARG A 153 -16.44 -9.99 -20.32
N GLY A 154 -17.64 -10.58 -20.42
CA GLY A 154 -18.62 -10.55 -19.34
C GLY A 154 -18.13 -11.25 -18.07
N LYS A 155 -17.46 -12.41 -18.21
CA LYS A 155 -16.88 -13.13 -17.07
C LYS A 155 -15.73 -12.34 -16.45
N ALA A 156 -14.88 -11.73 -17.28
CA ALA A 156 -13.80 -10.88 -16.80
C ALA A 156 -14.29 -9.68 -15.97
N LEU A 157 -15.36 -9.01 -16.42
CA LEU A 157 -15.99 -7.92 -15.67
C LEU A 157 -16.59 -8.40 -14.35
N ILE A 158 -17.23 -9.58 -14.33
CA ILE A 158 -17.75 -10.17 -13.09
C ILE A 158 -16.60 -10.49 -12.13
N THR A 159 -15.51 -11.10 -12.60
CA THR A 159 -14.33 -11.39 -11.78
C THR A 159 -13.75 -10.10 -11.17
N LEU A 160 -13.61 -9.03 -11.96
CA LEU A 160 -13.14 -7.74 -11.47
C LEU A 160 -14.09 -7.11 -10.45
N ALA A 161 -15.41 -7.16 -10.71
CA ALA A 161 -16.41 -6.64 -9.77
C ALA A 161 -16.39 -7.40 -8.44
N LEU A 162 -16.24 -8.73 -8.47
CA LEU A 162 -16.12 -9.54 -7.27
C LEU A 162 -14.85 -9.19 -6.48
N LEU A 163 -13.72 -8.95 -7.15
CA LEU A 163 -12.47 -8.55 -6.47
C LEU A 163 -12.57 -7.20 -5.75
N VAL A 164 -13.38 -6.27 -6.24
CA VAL A 164 -13.60 -4.98 -5.58
C VAL A 164 -14.53 -5.09 -4.37
N ILE A 165 -15.43 -6.08 -4.37
CA ILE A 165 -16.45 -6.26 -3.33
C ILE A 165 -15.92 -7.10 -2.15
N ILE A 166 -15.04 -8.08 -2.44
CA ILE A 166 -14.38 -8.95 -1.45
C ILE A 166 -13.36 -8.14 -0.65
#